data_AF-A0A9D5S3L1-F1
#
_entry.id   AF-A0A9D5S3L1-F1
#
_cell.length_a   1.000
_cell.length_b   1.000
_cell.length_c   1.000
_cell.angle_alpha   90.00
_cell.angle_beta   90.00
_cell.angle_gamma   90.00
#
_symmetry.space_group_name_H-M   'P 1'
#
loop_
_entity.id
_entity.type
_entity.pdbx_description
1 polymer ?
#
loop_
_entity_poly.entity_id
_entity_poly.type
_entity_poly.pdbx_seq_one_letter_code
_entity_poly.pdbx_strand_id
1 'polypeptide(L)'
;MFKKSKKLSPKTITHQFKGYETNGKIVIDGSYDVNIWYSYDNNSKTSVVTKKQEYSETVTVRKREDSSLSSNNSIIVRSLKQPTCSNVNINDGKIDYTIEKELGIEIMGETKMKIAIEEDEEPWDIIDDDEVDEEVIKEIDDNVEEKFI
;
A
#
# COMPACT_ATOMS: atom_id res chain seq x y z
N MET A 1 17.99 -30.94 -28.68
CA MET A 1 17.12 -32.01 -28.12
C MET A 1 17.36 -32.07 -26.62
N PHE A 2 16.44 -31.56 -25.80
CA PHE A 2 16.64 -31.49 -24.35
C PHE A 2 16.36 -32.85 -23.72
N LYS A 3 17.41 -33.59 -23.32
CA LYS A 3 17.28 -34.88 -22.63
C LYS A 3 17.26 -34.70 -21.10
N LYS A 4 16.48 -35.59 -20.49
CA LYS A 4 16.05 -35.71 -19.08
C LYS A 4 17.12 -35.36 -18.05
N SER A 5 16.66 -34.79 -16.92
CA SER A 5 17.38 -34.23 -15.77
C SER A 5 17.63 -32.73 -15.88
N LYS A 6 16.56 -31.94 -15.70
CA LYS A 6 16.65 -30.48 -15.53
C LYS A 6 16.01 -30.11 -14.21
N LYS A 7 16.81 -29.67 -13.24
CA LYS A 7 16.28 -28.93 -12.08
C LYS A 7 16.13 -27.47 -12.52
N LEU A 8 14.91 -26.94 -12.46
CA LEU A 8 14.65 -25.53 -12.71
C LEU A 8 14.34 -24.82 -11.39
N SER A 9 14.90 -23.63 -11.22
CA SER A 9 14.64 -22.78 -10.07
C SER A 9 14.53 -21.33 -10.53
N PRO A 10 13.38 -20.92 -11.09
CA PRO A 10 13.16 -19.53 -11.45
C PRO A 10 13.07 -18.65 -10.21
N LYS A 11 13.70 -17.48 -10.28
CA LYS A 11 13.65 -16.46 -9.22
C LYS A 11 13.37 -15.09 -9.84
N THR A 12 12.42 -14.36 -9.27
CA THR A 12 12.17 -12.96 -9.62
C THR A 12 13.14 -12.06 -8.87
N ILE A 13 13.63 -11.00 -9.53
CA ILE A 13 14.65 -10.11 -8.96
C ILE A 13 14.13 -8.69 -8.82
N THR A 14 13.68 -8.12 -9.93
CA THR A 14 13.23 -6.73 -9.98
C THR A 14 11.74 -6.71 -10.26
N HIS A 15 11.00 -5.84 -9.58
CA HIS A 15 9.59 -5.56 -9.87
C HIS A 15 9.38 -4.06 -9.87
N GLN A 16 9.05 -3.52 -11.04
CA GLN A 16 8.77 -2.11 -11.25
C GLN A 16 7.36 -1.97 -11.79
N PHE A 17 6.59 -1.04 -11.27
CA PHE A 17 5.22 -0.82 -11.72
C PHE A 17 4.77 0.60 -11.42
N LYS A 18 3.78 1.05 -12.19
CA LYS A 18 3.10 2.34 -12.00
C LYS A 18 1.62 2.17 -12.28
N GLY A 19 0.79 2.85 -11.50
CA GLY A 19 -0.64 2.97 -11.74
C GLY A 19 -0.97 4.36 -12.27
N TYR A 20 -1.91 4.45 -13.20
CA TYR A 20 -2.44 5.71 -13.70
C TYR A 20 -3.91 5.58 -14.09
N GLU A 21 -4.61 6.71 -14.11
CA GLU A 21 -5.99 6.80 -14.55
C GLU A 21 -6.04 6.93 -16.07
N THR A 22 -6.96 6.23 -16.71
CA THR A 22 -7.29 6.42 -18.12
C THR A 22 -8.75 6.06 -18.36
N ASN A 23 -9.53 7.02 -18.85
CA ASN A 23 -10.93 6.83 -19.27
C ASN A 23 -11.84 6.22 -18.18
N GLY A 24 -11.70 6.69 -16.95
CA GLY A 24 -12.44 6.23 -15.77
C GLY A 24 -11.97 4.88 -15.21
N LYS A 25 -10.83 4.35 -15.67
CA LYS A 25 -10.26 3.07 -15.24
C LYS A 25 -8.84 3.27 -14.72
N ILE A 26 -8.41 2.39 -13.83
CA ILE A 26 -7.02 2.36 -13.38
C ILE A 26 -6.25 1.37 -14.25
N VAL A 27 -5.17 1.82 -14.86
CA VAL A 27 -4.23 0.97 -15.60
C VAL A 27 -2.95 0.83 -14.78
N ILE A 28 -2.48 -0.40 -14.64
CA ILE A 28 -1.20 -0.72 -14.02
C ILE A 28 -0.29 -1.29 -15.09
N ASP A 29 0.77 -0.55 -15.39
CA ASP A 29 1.87 -1.06 -16.21
C ASP A 29 3.02 -1.44 -15.30
N GLY A 30 3.57 -2.64 -15.51
CA GLY A 30 4.72 -3.08 -14.77
C GLY A 30 5.60 -4.04 -15.53
N SER A 31 6.74 -4.34 -14.92
CA SER A 31 7.68 -5.30 -15.43
C SER A 31 8.42 -6.00 -14.30
N TYR A 32 8.88 -7.21 -14.60
CA TYR A 32 9.74 -7.96 -13.69
C TYR A 32 10.75 -8.80 -14.45
N ASP A 33 11.89 -9.06 -13.82
CA ASP A 33 12.94 -9.91 -14.36
C ASP A 33 12.86 -11.31 -13.74
N VAL A 34 12.87 -12.34 -14.58
CA VAL A 34 12.92 -13.75 -14.17
C VAL A 34 14.27 -14.33 -14.55
N ASN A 35 14.99 -14.86 -13.56
CA ASN A 35 16.19 -15.66 -13.77
C ASN A 35 15.82 -17.13 -13.75
N ILE A 36 16.02 -17.81 -14.86
CA ILE A 36 15.77 -19.25 -15.02
C ILE A 36 17.10 -19.99 -14.97
N TRP A 37 17.34 -20.69 -13.86
CA TRP A 37 18.44 -21.63 -13.73
C TRP A 37 18.04 -22.97 -14.33
N TYR A 38 18.85 -23.52 -15.22
CA TYR A 38 18.65 -24.86 -15.72
C TYR A 38 19.96 -25.62 -15.81
N SER A 39 19.89 -26.91 -15.50
CA SER A 39 20.96 -27.86 -15.77
C SER A 39 20.79 -28.49 -17.15
N TYR A 40 21.89 -28.93 -17.74
CA TYR A 40 21.92 -29.76 -18.96
C TYR A 40 23.13 -30.69 -18.90
N ASP A 41 23.24 -31.59 -19.88
CA ASP A 41 24.36 -32.54 -19.95
C ASP A 41 24.45 -33.42 -18.68
N ASN A 42 23.35 -34.10 -18.34
CA ASN A 42 23.22 -34.93 -17.14
C ASN A 42 23.62 -34.22 -15.82
N ASN A 43 23.19 -32.95 -15.66
CA ASN A 43 23.54 -32.08 -14.53
C ASN A 43 25.01 -31.69 -14.38
N SER A 44 25.86 -31.95 -15.38
CA SER A 44 27.27 -31.53 -15.32
C SER A 44 27.46 -30.04 -15.64
N LYS A 45 26.53 -29.42 -16.36
CA LYS A 45 26.57 -28.01 -16.75
C LYS A 45 25.32 -27.28 -16.31
N THR A 46 25.52 -26.04 -15.86
CA THR A 46 24.45 -25.12 -15.46
C THR A 46 24.56 -23.83 -16.24
N SER A 47 23.42 -23.22 -16.53
CA SER A 47 23.35 -21.88 -17.12
C SER A 47 22.14 -21.14 -16.58
N VAL A 48 22.25 -19.81 -16.59
CA VAL A 48 21.19 -18.90 -16.19
C VAL A 48 20.76 -18.09 -17.40
N VAL A 49 19.45 -17.98 -17.60
CA VAL A 49 18.86 -17.07 -18.58
C VAL A 49 18.01 -16.06 -17.82
N THR A 50 18.26 -14.78 -18.06
CA THR A 50 17.46 -13.67 -17.52
C THR A 50 16.51 -13.17 -18.59
N LYS A 51 15.23 -13.05 -18.24
CA LYS A 51 14.20 -12.51 -19.14
C LYS A 51 13.37 -11.46 -18.42
N LYS A 52 13.35 -10.25 -18.97
CA LYS A 52 12.42 -9.20 -18.57
C LYS A 52 11.03 -9.49 -19.14
N GLN A 53 10.00 -9.46 -18.31
CA GLN A 53 8.60 -9.60 -18.71
C GLN A 53 7.85 -8.33 -18.35
N GLU A 54 7.03 -7.86 -19.29
CA GLU A 54 6.19 -6.67 -19.13
C GLU A 54 4.73 -7.11 -19.06
N TYR A 55 3.94 -6.39 -18.28
CA TYR A 55 2.51 -6.66 -18.12
C TYR A 55 1.73 -5.35 -17.99
N SER A 56 0.48 -5.40 -18.43
CA SER A 56 -0.49 -4.31 -18.27
C SER A 56 -1.80 -4.88 -17.76
N GLU A 57 -2.35 -4.30 -16.70
CA GLU A 57 -3.60 -4.70 -16.07
C GLU A 57 -4.55 -3.52 -15.97
N THR A 58 -5.83 -3.73 -16.26
CA THR A 58 -6.86 -2.70 -16.12
C THR A 58 -7.85 -3.10 -15.02
N VAL A 59 -8.01 -2.21 -14.04
CA VAL A 59 -8.90 -2.41 -12.89
C VAL A 59 -10.04 -1.39 -12.95
N THR A 60 -11.27 -1.90 -12.77
CA THR A 60 -12.47 -1.07 -12.66
C THR A 60 -12.88 -0.98 -11.20
N VAL A 61 -12.94 0.24 -10.66
CA VAL A 61 -13.33 0.48 -9.26
C VAL A 61 -14.83 0.83 -9.21
N ARG A 62 -15.57 0.21 -8.29
CA ARG A 62 -16.98 0.55 -8.03
C ARG A 62 -17.03 1.89 -7.30
N LYS A 63 -17.72 2.86 -7.89
CA LYS A 63 -17.87 4.21 -7.34
C LYS A 63 -19.03 4.24 -6.34
N ARG A 64 -18.93 5.08 -5.30
CA ARG A 64 -20.12 5.62 -4.63
C ARG A 64 -20.61 6.80 -5.48
N GLU A 65 -21.92 7.07 -5.47
CA GLU A 65 -22.59 7.96 -6.42
C GLU A 65 -22.00 9.38 -6.50
N ASP A 66 -21.24 9.81 -5.48
CA ASP A 66 -20.68 11.16 -5.37
C ASP A 66 -19.16 11.26 -5.62
N SER A 67 -18.48 10.15 -5.97
CA SER A 67 -17.01 10.14 -6.18
C SER A 67 -16.65 9.99 -7.66
N SER A 68 -16.25 11.09 -8.32
CA SER A 68 -15.66 11.03 -9.66
C SER A 68 -14.16 10.77 -9.58
N LEU A 69 -13.63 9.89 -10.44
CA LEU A 69 -12.19 9.92 -10.76
C LEU A 69 -11.95 11.18 -11.58
N SER A 70 -11.53 12.25 -10.90
CA SER A 70 -11.01 13.43 -11.57
C SER A 70 -9.49 13.31 -11.70
N SER A 71 -8.89 14.14 -12.53
CA SER A 71 -7.43 14.25 -12.68
C SER A 71 -6.69 14.59 -11.38
N ASN A 72 -7.40 14.99 -10.32
CA ASN A 72 -6.82 15.32 -9.01
C ASN A 72 -6.70 14.10 -8.08
N ASN A 73 -7.24 12.94 -8.46
CA ASN A 73 -7.11 11.74 -7.63
C ASN A 73 -5.67 11.22 -7.68
N SER A 74 -5.08 10.98 -6.52
CA SER A 74 -3.80 10.29 -6.43
C SER A 74 -4.02 8.79 -6.43
N ILE A 75 -3.24 8.08 -7.26
CA ILE A 75 -3.27 6.62 -7.36
C ILE A 75 -1.98 6.10 -6.76
N ILE A 76 -2.12 5.31 -5.71
CA ILE A 76 -1.02 4.66 -5.04
C ILE A 76 -1.14 3.17 -5.31
N VAL A 77 -0.13 2.61 -5.98
CA VAL A 77 -0.02 1.16 -6.18
C VAL A 77 1.07 0.65 -5.24
N ARG A 78 0.77 -0.40 -4.49
CA ARG A 78 1.73 -1.08 -3.61
C ARG A 78 1.82 -2.56 -3.95
N SER A 79 3.00 -3.13 -3.80
CA SER A 79 3.19 -4.58 -3.86
C SER A 79 2.80 -5.18 -2.51
N LEU A 80 1.76 -6.01 -2.50
CA LEU A 80 1.35 -6.78 -1.31
C LEU A 80 2.15 -8.07 -1.21
N LYS A 81 2.35 -8.73 -2.36
CA LYS A 81 3.27 -9.86 -2.52
C LYS A 81 4.11 -9.66 -3.77
N GLN A 82 5.42 -9.72 -3.59
CA GLN A 82 6.38 -9.67 -4.69
C GLN A 82 6.10 -10.81 -5.69
N PRO A 83 6.39 -10.61 -6.99
CA PRO A 83 6.14 -11.64 -7.98
C PRO A 83 6.99 -12.87 -7.67
N THR A 84 6.37 -14.03 -7.54
CA THR A 84 7.03 -15.31 -7.27
C THR A 84 6.65 -16.31 -8.36
N CYS A 85 7.55 -17.25 -8.63
CA CYS A 85 7.24 -18.34 -9.54
C CYS A 85 6.54 -19.46 -8.78
N SER A 86 5.29 -19.75 -9.13
CA SER A 86 4.49 -20.79 -8.47
C SER A 86 4.56 -22.15 -9.17
N ASN A 87 4.77 -22.17 -10.49
CA ASN A 87 4.87 -23.41 -11.27
C ASN A 87 5.88 -23.30 -12.41
N VAL A 88 6.53 -24.42 -12.76
CA VAL A 88 7.52 -24.53 -13.82
C VAL A 88 7.41 -25.90 -14.47
N ASN A 89 7.27 -25.93 -15.79
CA ASN A 89 7.24 -27.15 -16.58
C ASN A 89 8.05 -27.00 -17.87
N ILE A 90 8.43 -28.12 -18.47
CA ILE A 90 9.13 -28.16 -19.75
C ILE A 90 8.30 -28.96 -20.74
N ASN A 91 7.72 -28.28 -21.73
CA ASN A 91 6.93 -28.90 -22.79
C ASN A 91 7.63 -28.67 -24.13
N ASP A 92 7.99 -29.74 -24.84
CA ASP A 92 8.63 -29.70 -26.16
C ASP A 92 9.87 -28.78 -26.25
N GLY A 93 10.63 -28.68 -25.16
CA GLY A 93 11.81 -27.82 -25.07
C GLY A 93 11.54 -26.35 -24.80
N LYS A 94 10.28 -25.95 -24.63
CA LYS A 94 9.88 -24.65 -24.07
C LYS A 94 9.77 -24.75 -22.56
N ILE A 95 10.12 -23.66 -21.87
CA ILE A 95 9.99 -23.56 -20.42
C ILE A 95 8.72 -22.76 -20.16
N ASP A 96 7.71 -23.43 -19.64
CA ASP A 96 6.45 -22.83 -19.21
C ASP A 96 6.54 -22.56 -17.71
N TYR A 97 6.21 -21.36 -17.28
CA TYR A 97 6.24 -21.00 -15.87
C TYR A 97 5.13 -20.01 -15.54
N THR A 98 4.64 -20.08 -14.32
CA THR A 98 3.58 -19.21 -13.80
C THR A 98 4.17 -18.27 -12.77
N ILE A 99 3.95 -16.97 -12.96
CA ILE A 99 4.31 -15.94 -12.00
C ILE A 99 3.03 -15.44 -11.31
N GLU A 100 3.03 -15.50 -9.98
CA GLU A 100 1.97 -14.96 -9.14
C GLU A 100 2.47 -13.68 -8.47
N LYS A 101 1.62 -12.65 -8.42
CA LYS A 101 1.90 -11.38 -7.75
C LYS A 101 0.61 -10.86 -7.13
N GLU A 102 0.73 -10.03 -6.09
CA GLU A 102 -0.42 -9.41 -5.44
C GLU A 102 -0.15 -7.91 -5.31
N LEU A 103 -1.05 -7.10 -5.88
CA LEU A 103 -0.95 -5.65 -5.89
C LEU A 103 -2.15 -5.04 -5.14
N GLY A 104 -1.87 -4.05 -4.31
CA GLY A 104 -2.87 -3.22 -3.66
C GLY A 104 -2.97 -1.87 -4.39
N ILE A 105 -4.20 -1.42 -4.65
CA ILE A 105 -4.46 -0.14 -5.31
C ILE A 105 -5.29 0.70 -4.35
N GLU A 106 -4.79 1.89 -4.06
CA GLU A 106 -5.48 2.89 -3.24
C GLU A 106 -5.70 4.14 -4.10
N ILE A 107 -6.93 4.64 -4.08
CA ILE A 107 -7.33 5.87 -4.76
C ILE A 107 -7.68 6.88 -3.68
N MET A 108 -6.94 7.98 -3.61
CA MET A 108 -7.22 9.08 -2.70
C MET A 108 -7.72 10.26 -3.53
N GLY A 109 -8.98 10.64 -3.31
CA GLY A 109 -9.60 11.82 -3.91
C GLY A 109 -9.69 12.98 -2.91
N GLU A 110 -10.07 14.15 -3.41
CA GLU A 110 -10.36 15.31 -2.56
C GLU A 110 -11.57 15.03 -1.66
N THR A 111 -11.40 15.25 -0.35
CA THR A 111 -12.50 15.23 0.61
C THR A 111 -12.79 16.66 1.04
N LYS A 112 -14.02 17.12 0.81
CA LYS A 112 -14.48 18.44 1.27
C LYS A 112 -15.12 18.29 2.65
N MET A 113 -14.59 18.98 3.65
CA MET A 113 -15.18 19.06 4.99
C MET A 113 -15.82 20.44 5.16
N LYS A 114 -17.05 20.49 5.67
CA LYS A 114 -17.68 21.73 6.14
C LYS A 114 -17.61 21.73 7.66
N ILE A 115 -16.96 22.72 8.24
CA ILE A 115 -17.00 22.96 9.68
C ILE A 115 -18.19 23.89 9.92
N ALA A 116 -19.17 23.43 10.70
CA ALA A 116 -20.21 24.31 11.20
C ALA A 116 -19.59 25.12 12.34
N ILE A 117 -19.65 26.44 12.23
CA ILE A 117 -19.35 27.35 13.32
C ILE A 117 -20.72 27.73 13.88
N GLU A 118 -20.94 27.45 15.15
CA GLU A 118 -22.09 27.94 15.89
C GLU A 118 -21.75 29.37 16.33
N GLU A 119 -22.53 30.36 15.89
CA GLU A 119 -22.31 31.77 16.28
C GLU A 119 -22.79 32.03 17.72
N ASP A 120 -23.63 31.14 18.24
CA ASP A 120 -24.06 31.13 19.62
C ASP A 120 -22.95 30.46 20.46
N GLU A 121 -21.97 31.24 20.90
CA GLU A 121 -21.11 30.82 22.01
C GLU A 121 -22.03 30.67 23.24
N GLU A 122 -22.09 29.46 23.82
CA GLU A 122 -22.69 29.33 25.14
C GLU A 122 -21.95 30.29 26.07
N PRO A 123 -22.67 31.20 26.77
CA PRO A 123 -22.02 32.13 27.67
C PRO A 123 -21.21 31.32 28.67
N TRP A 124 -19.91 31.63 28.77
CA TRP A 124 -19.07 31.07 29.82
C TRP A 124 -19.77 31.29 31.16
N ASP A 125 -19.84 30.24 31.98
CA ASP A 125 -20.29 30.38 33.36
C ASP A 125 -19.45 31.47 34.03
N ILE A 126 -20.10 32.56 34.40
CA ILE A 126 -19.48 33.61 35.20
C ILE A 126 -19.30 33.00 36.57
N ILE A 127 -18.06 32.66 36.92
CA ILE A 127 -17.71 32.31 38.30
C ILE A 127 -17.79 33.62 39.08
N ASP A 128 -18.82 33.76 39.92
CA ASP A 128 -18.93 34.88 40.85
C ASP A 128 -17.88 34.64 41.96
N ASP A 129 -16.82 35.45 41.99
CA ASP A 129 -15.77 35.39 43.03
C ASP A 129 -16.34 35.69 44.45
N ASP A 130 -17.58 36.17 44.53
CA ASP A 130 -18.29 36.46 45.78
C ASP A 130 -18.90 35.20 46.45
N GLU A 131 -18.97 34.05 45.75
CA GLU A 131 -19.42 32.76 46.31
C GLU A 131 -18.27 31.88 46.82
N VAL A 132 -17.05 32.42 46.95
CA VAL A 132 -15.94 31.67 47.53
C VAL A 132 -16.07 31.65 49.06
N ASP A 133 -16.44 30.50 49.61
CA ASP A 133 -16.52 30.27 51.05
C ASP A 133 -15.14 30.49 51.71
N GLU A 134 -15.07 31.38 52.70
CA GLU A 134 -13.84 31.69 53.44
C GLU A 134 -13.21 30.43 54.08
N GLU A 135 -14.00 29.40 54.37
CA GLU A 135 -13.49 28.11 54.86
C GLU A 135 -12.68 27.37 53.78
N VAL A 136 -13.11 27.45 52.51
CA VAL A 136 -12.42 26.83 51.36
C VAL A 136 -11.09 27.53 51.08
N ILE A 137 -11.04 28.86 51.20
CA ILE A 137 -9.80 29.63 51.06
C ILE A 137 -8.78 29.21 52.12
N LYS A 138 -9.24 29.03 53.37
CA LYS A 138 -8.41 28.57 54.48
C LYS A 138 -7.83 27.18 54.26
N GLU A 139 -8.66 26.24 53.77
CA GLU A 139 -8.18 24.89 53.47
C GLU A 139 -7.14 24.88 52.33
N ILE A 140 -7.27 25.77 51.34
CA ILE A 140 -6.26 25.91 50.28
C ILE A 140 -4.94 26.40 50.87
N ASP A 141 -4.95 27.49 51.63
CA ASP A 141 -3.74 28.04 52.27
C ASP A 141 -3.06 27.01 53.19
N ASP A 142 -3.83 26.24 53.95
CA ASP A 142 -3.30 25.22 54.87
C ASP A 142 -2.71 23.99 54.14
N ASN A 143 -3.08 23.74 52.88
CA ASN A 143 -2.61 22.60 52.09
C ASN A 143 -1.53 22.95 51.04
N VAL A 144 -1.15 24.22 50.88
CA VAL A 144 -0.04 24.60 50.01
C VAL A 144 1.29 24.21 50.67
N GLU A 145 1.85 23.07 50.27
CA GLU A 145 3.23 22.73 50.64
C GLU A 145 4.22 23.62 49.85
N GLU A 146 4.86 24.57 50.53
CA GLU A 146 5.89 25.50 49.99
C GLU A 146 7.18 24.82 49.46
N LYS A 147 7.16 23.50 49.22
CA LYS A 147 8.36 22.70 48.93
C LYS A 147 8.89 22.82 47.49
N PHE A 148 8.39 23.75 46.69
CA PHE A 148 8.79 23.94 45.30
C PHE A 148 9.19 25.40 44.98
N ILE A 149 9.94 26.04 45.87
CA ILE A 149 10.83 27.16 45.52
C ILE A 149 12.29 26.71 45.63
#